data_AF-A0A8H4QJN6-F1
#
_entry.id   AF-A0A8H4QJN6-F1
#
_cell.length_a   1.000
_cell.length_b   1.000
_cell.length_c   1.000
_cell.angle_alpha   90.00
_cell.angle_beta   90.00
_cell.angle_gamma   90.00
#
_symmetry.space_group_name_H-M   'P 1'
#
loop_
_entity.id
_entity.type
_entity.pdbx_description
1 polymer ?
#
loop_
_entity_poly.entity_id
_entity_poly.type
_entity_poly.pdbx_seq_one_letter_code
_entity_poly.pdbx_strand_id
1 'polypeptide(L)'
;MSDSDTDSDAPSVEHLFDQAFTEPNPGPALQKIVDDHPSYTNIEFPLIKAYFDAASTDPSRANILAGALAGLGPDTLKGAINRELARSVHFVFRAVPEDTAFGPSNPILLHSLLSGLSLKYSLTQTSAMYSAIEKGLEPTDVEHPLLDALNAEVLVVGACIQLLLAGSVLASERAGTYRRTAEVVAKNLRDSRDAGRVKDAQAVNVLNLAIEHAETGMRKENERDDVWNLLFQKTS
;
A
#
# COMPACT_ATOMS: atom_id res chain seq x y z
N MET A 1 -30.75 25.05 39.86
CA MET A 1 -30.72 25.09 38.38
C MET A 1 -29.56 24.21 38.00
N SER A 2 -29.85 22.94 37.71
CA SER A 2 -28.88 22.00 37.17
C SER A 2 -28.96 22.15 35.67
N ASP A 3 -27.92 22.71 35.07
CA ASP A 3 -27.75 22.69 33.62
C ASP A 3 -27.57 21.23 33.22
N SER A 4 -28.55 20.71 32.51
CA SER A 4 -28.47 19.40 31.88
C SER A 4 -27.46 19.51 30.74
N ASP A 5 -26.27 18.95 30.97
CA ASP A 5 -25.35 18.54 29.91
C ASP A 5 -26.12 17.61 28.96
N THR A 6 -26.65 18.18 27.86
CA THR A 6 -27.03 17.38 26.71
C THR A 6 -25.73 16.93 26.06
N ASP A 7 -25.21 15.82 26.57
CA ASP A 7 -24.23 15.00 25.90
C ASP A 7 -24.79 14.73 24.49
N SER A 8 -24.15 15.32 23.50
CA SER A 8 -24.56 15.17 22.11
C SER A 8 -24.28 13.71 21.71
N ASP A 9 -25.32 12.87 21.74
CA ASP A 9 -25.34 11.47 21.28
C ASP A 9 -24.97 11.28 19.80
N ALA A 10 -24.54 12.33 19.09
CA ALA A 10 -24.06 12.22 17.73
C ALA A 10 -22.71 11.47 17.69
N PRO A 11 -22.57 10.43 16.84
CA PRO A 11 -21.32 9.72 16.69
C PRO A 11 -20.20 10.65 16.20
N SER A 12 -18.97 10.41 16.66
CA SER A 12 -17.80 11.15 16.16
C SER A 12 -17.57 10.86 14.68
N VAL A 13 -16.98 11.82 13.95
CA VAL A 13 -16.66 11.66 12.51
C VAL A 13 -15.72 10.47 12.28
N GLU A 14 -14.80 10.20 13.21
CA GLU A 14 -13.95 9.00 13.17
C GLU A 14 -14.78 7.72 13.17
N HIS A 15 -15.76 7.61 14.08
CA HIS A 15 -16.65 6.46 14.14
C HIS A 15 -17.48 6.28 12.86
N LEU A 16 -17.91 7.39 12.24
CA LEU A 16 -18.62 7.35 10.96
C LEU A 16 -17.73 6.79 9.84
N PHE A 17 -16.45 7.19 9.78
CA PHE A 17 -15.52 6.63 8.79
C PHE A 17 -15.22 5.16 9.04
N ASP A 18 -15.02 4.75 10.29
CA ASP A 18 -14.83 3.34 10.66
C ASP A 18 -16.01 2.50 10.17
N GLN A 19 -17.25 2.94 10.43
CA GLN A 19 -18.46 2.29 9.93
C GLN A 19 -18.49 2.23 8.40
N ALA A 20 -18.25 3.35 7.72
CA ALA A 20 -18.27 3.41 6.26
C ALA A 20 -17.27 2.41 5.63
N PHE A 21 -16.06 2.28 6.19
CA PHE A 21 -15.08 1.32 5.68
C PHE A 21 -15.43 -0.16 5.96
N THR A 22 -16.41 -0.46 6.81
CA THR A 22 -16.94 -1.83 6.92
C THR A 22 -17.87 -2.21 5.77
N GLU A 23 -18.40 -1.23 5.03
CA GLU A 23 -19.36 -1.50 3.94
C GLU A 23 -18.68 -2.20 2.75
N PRO A 24 -19.36 -3.13 2.06
CA PRO A 24 -18.82 -3.76 0.85
C PRO A 24 -18.40 -2.77 -0.24
N ASN A 25 -19.11 -1.64 -0.33
CA ASN A 25 -18.80 -0.52 -1.22
C ASN A 25 -18.80 0.79 -0.40
N PRO A 26 -17.64 1.20 0.14
CA PRO A 26 -17.59 2.32 1.07
C PRO A 26 -17.77 3.70 0.40
N GLY A 27 -17.65 3.80 -0.93
CA GLY A 27 -17.63 5.08 -1.66
C GLY A 27 -18.83 6.00 -1.36
N PRO A 28 -20.09 5.53 -1.50
CA PRO A 28 -21.27 6.36 -1.22
C PRO A 28 -21.35 6.85 0.24
N ALA A 29 -21.04 6.00 1.22
CA ALA A 29 -21.06 6.37 2.63
C ALA A 29 -19.95 7.39 2.96
N LEU A 30 -18.74 7.16 2.47
CA LEU A 30 -17.62 8.09 2.63
C LEU A 30 -17.93 9.47 2.04
N GLN A 31 -18.51 9.51 0.84
CA GLN A 31 -18.87 10.78 0.18
C GLN A 31 -19.93 11.54 1.00
N LYS A 32 -20.94 10.84 1.52
CA LYS A 32 -21.95 11.46 2.38
C LYS A 32 -21.33 12.08 3.65
N ILE A 33 -20.39 11.38 4.29
CA ILE A 33 -19.70 11.91 5.48
C ILE A 33 -18.89 13.17 5.13
N VAL A 34 -18.18 13.15 3.99
CA VAL A 34 -17.42 14.33 3.52
C VAL A 34 -18.34 15.52 3.26
N ASP A 35 -19.52 15.28 2.67
CA ASP A 35 -20.50 16.33 2.37
C ASP A 35 -21.13 16.90 3.64
N ASP A 36 -21.45 16.05 4.62
CA ASP A 36 -22.06 16.44 5.89
C ASP A 36 -21.06 17.11 6.86
N HIS A 37 -19.75 16.89 6.69
CA HIS A 37 -18.70 17.36 7.61
C HIS A 37 -17.53 18.07 6.89
N PRO A 38 -17.75 19.17 6.14
CA PRO A 38 -16.75 19.75 5.24
C PRO A 38 -15.52 20.38 5.91
N SER A 39 -15.44 20.40 7.24
CA SER A 39 -14.30 20.98 7.95
C SER A 39 -13.06 20.09 7.82
N TYR A 40 -12.01 20.69 7.26
CA TYR A 40 -10.73 20.04 6.97
C TYR A 40 -10.15 19.24 8.14
N THR A 41 -10.16 19.82 9.36
CA THR A 41 -9.60 19.22 10.58
C THR A 41 -10.32 17.94 11.02
N ASN A 42 -11.59 17.77 10.62
CA ASN A 42 -12.40 16.62 11.01
C ASN A 42 -12.35 15.49 9.98
N ILE A 43 -11.85 15.76 8.77
CA ILE A 43 -11.80 14.76 7.69
C ILE A 43 -10.40 14.15 7.58
N GLU A 44 -9.34 14.96 7.50
CA GLU A 44 -8.04 14.50 6.98
C GLU A 44 -7.43 13.35 7.79
N PHE A 45 -7.25 13.56 9.10
CA PHE A 45 -6.64 12.55 9.96
C PHE A 45 -7.59 11.37 10.25
N PRO A 46 -8.87 11.58 10.63
CA PRO A 46 -9.79 10.47 10.88
C PRO A 46 -10.02 9.58 9.66
N LEU A 47 -10.13 10.15 8.46
CA LEU A 47 -10.31 9.38 7.22
C LEU A 47 -9.12 8.47 6.93
N ILE A 48 -7.89 9.01 6.99
CA ILE A 48 -6.68 8.24 6.67
C ILE A 48 -6.37 7.21 7.75
N LYS A 49 -6.63 7.54 9.03
CA LYS A 49 -6.54 6.57 10.12
C LYS A 49 -7.53 5.41 9.92
N ALA A 50 -8.81 5.70 9.70
CA ALA A 50 -9.83 4.68 9.49
C ALA A 50 -9.54 3.81 8.24
N TYR A 51 -9.03 4.41 7.16
CA TYR A 51 -8.55 3.68 5.99
C TYR A 51 -7.41 2.71 6.33
N PHE A 52 -6.40 3.18 7.06
CA PHE A 52 -5.26 2.35 7.47
C PHE A 52 -5.71 1.21 8.40
N ASP A 53 -6.55 1.51 9.39
CA ASP A 53 -7.07 0.52 10.35
C ASP A 53 -7.90 -0.56 9.63
N ALA A 54 -8.78 -0.15 8.71
CA ALA A 54 -9.58 -1.07 7.90
C ALA A 54 -8.71 -1.95 6.98
N ALA A 55 -7.71 -1.37 6.31
CA ALA A 55 -6.80 -2.12 5.45
C ALA A 55 -5.83 -3.02 6.24
N SER A 56 -5.47 -2.65 7.47
CA SER A 56 -4.68 -3.50 8.38
C SER A 56 -5.50 -4.70 8.86
N THR A 57 -6.80 -4.49 9.11
CA THR A 57 -7.73 -5.53 9.57
C THR A 57 -8.07 -6.52 8.46
N ASP A 58 -8.32 -6.04 7.24
CA ASP A 58 -8.59 -6.88 6.08
C ASP A 58 -7.85 -6.37 4.84
N PRO A 59 -6.56 -6.71 4.67
CA PRO A 59 -5.77 -6.19 3.56
C PRO A 59 -6.29 -6.65 2.19
N SER A 60 -7.07 -7.74 2.12
CA SER A 60 -7.72 -8.18 0.88
C SER A 60 -8.72 -7.17 0.33
N ARG A 61 -9.27 -6.30 1.19
CA ARG A 61 -10.18 -5.22 0.80
C ARG A 61 -9.47 -3.94 0.41
N ALA A 62 -8.17 -3.80 0.67
CA ALA A 62 -7.44 -2.54 0.52
C ALA A 62 -7.60 -1.90 -0.87
N ASN A 63 -7.67 -2.70 -1.94
CA ASN A 63 -7.91 -2.19 -3.30
C ASN A 63 -9.25 -1.47 -3.44
N ILE A 64 -10.33 -2.04 -2.88
CA ILE A 64 -11.66 -1.43 -2.89
C ILE A 64 -11.65 -0.14 -2.07
N LEU A 65 -11.02 -0.17 -0.88
CA LEU A 65 -10.95 1.00 0.00
C LEU A 65 -10.16 2.16 -0.66
N ALA A 66 -9.01 1.86 -1.27
CA ALA A 66 -8.19 2.83 -1.99
C ALA A 66 -8.92 3.41 -3.21
N GLY A 67 -9.64 2.58 -3.97
CA GLY A 67 -10.48 3.03 -5.07
C GLY A 67 -11.60 3.97 -4.62
N ALA A 68 -12.23 3.69 -3.48
CA ALA A 68 -13.24 4.56 -2.90
C ALA A 68 -12.65 5.92 -2.47
N LEU A 69 -11.48 5.93 -1.81
CA LEU A 69 -10.76 7.16 -1.48
C LEU A 69 -10.45 8.00 -2.71
N ALA A 70 -10.05 7.37 -3.83
CA ALA A 70 -9.73 8.06 -5.07
C ALA A 70 -10.94 8.77 -5.70
N GLY A 71 -12.14 8.26 -5.41
CA GLY A 71 -13.42 8.82 -5.88
C GLY A 71 -13.93 9.99 -5.03
N LEU A 72 -13.28 10.34 -3.91
CA LEU A 72 -13.80 11.37 -3.01
C LEU A 72 -13.55 12.79 -3.49
N GLY A 73 -14.63 13.58 -3.44
CA GLY A 73 -14.62 15.02 -3.25
C GLY A 73 -13.83 15.90 -4.24
N PRO A 74 -13.70 17.20 -3.91
CA PRO A 74 -12.98 18.17 -4.71
C PRO A 74 -11.45 18.01 -4.58
N ASP A 75 -10.70 18.65 -5.47
CA ASP A 75 -9.22 18.52 -5.53
C ASP A 75 -8.50 18.97 -4.24
N THR A 76 -9.12 19.83 -3.43
CA THR A 76 -8.60 20.22 -2.12
C THR A 76 -8.54 19.06 -1.13
N LEU A 77 -9.54 18.17 -1.14
CA LEU A 77 -9.56 16.96 -0.33
C LEU A 77 -8.51 15.95 -0.83
N LYS A 78 -8.37 15.80 -2.15
CA LYS A 78 -7.32 14.95 -2.73
C LYS A 78 -5.92 15.41 -2.32
N GLY A 79 -5.68 16.72 -2.29
CA GLY A 79 -4.42 17.28 -1.79
C GLY A 79 -4.17 17.00 -0.30
N ALA A 80 -5.23 16.89 0.51
CA ALA A 80 -5.15 16.55 1.93
C ALA A 80 -4.84 15.05 2.12
N ILE A 81 -5.60 14.18 1.43
CA ILE A 81 -5.36 12.73 1.36
C ILE A 81 -3.90 12.45 0.97
N ASN A 82 -3.39 13.13 -0.06
CA ASN A 82 -2.02 12.99 -0.52
C ASN A 82 -0.99 13.27 0.59
N ARG A 83 -1.15 14.40 1.30
CA ARG A 83 -0.26 14.82 2.39
C ARG A 83 -0.29 13.84 3.56
N GLU A 84 -1.46 13.44 4.01
CA GLU A 84 -1.55 12.51 5.15
C GLU A 84 -1.09 11.11 4.82
N LEU A 85 -1.36 10.59 3.63
CA LEU A 85 -0.79 9.30 3.21
C LEU A 85 0.75 9.36 3.18
N ALA A 86 1.32 10.46 2.67
CA ALA A 86 2.76 10.66 2.66
C ALA A 86 3.37 10.80 4.07
N ARG A 87 2.64 11.44 5.00
CA ARG A 87 3.10 11.69 6.38
C ARG A 87 2.96 10.47 7.29
N SER A 88 1.85 9.74 7.16
CA SER A 88 1.35 8.85 8.20
C SER A 88 1.30 7.37 7.77
N VAL A 89 1.30 7.08 6.47
CA VAL A 89 1.08 5.70 5.97
C VAL A 89 2.28 5.12 5.24
N HIS A 90 3.00 5.87 4.42
CA HIS A 90 4.03 5.25 3.57
C HIS A 90 5.44 5.33 4.16
N PHE A 91 5.96 4.16 4.55
CA PHE A 91 7.37 3.93 4.90
C PHE A 91 7.97 5.01 5.82
N VAL A 92 7.25 5.35 6.89
CA VAL A 92 7.83 6.08 8.02
C VAL A 92 8.78 5.10 8.71
N PHE A 93 10.04 5.04 8.25
CA PHE A 93 11.11 4.10 8.65
C PHE A 93 11.50 4.13 10.15
N ARG A 94 10.66 4.65 11.03
CA ARG A 94 10.91 4.65 12.47
C ARG A 94 10.54 3.28 13.04
N ALA A 95 11.57 2.43 13.15
CA ALA A 95 11.59 1.21 13.96
C ALA A 95 10.61 0.10 13.54
N VAL A 96 10.77 -0.44 12.33
CA VAL A 96 10.25 -1.80 12.09
C VAL A 96 11.10 -2.75 12.95
N PRO A 97 10.50 -3.58 13.81
CA PRO A 97 11.25 -4.55 14.60
C PRO A 97 12.09 -5.44 13.69
N GLU A 98 13.34 -5.68 14.07
CA GLU A 98 14.30 -6.50 13.31
C GLU A 98 13.81 -7.95 13.08
N ASP A 99 12.78 -8.38 13.79
CA ASP A 99 12.30 -9.76 13.85
C ASP A 99 10.85 -9.92 13.33
N THR A 100 10.46 -9.15 12.32
CA THR A 100 9.13 -9.31 11.68
C THR A 100 9.11 -10.54 10.77
N ALA A 101 8.54 -11.63 11.28
CA ALA A 101 8.35 -12.86 10.49
C ALA A 101 7.62 -12.57 9.16
N PHE A 102 7.98 -13.32 8.13
CA PHE A 102 7.23 -13.31 6.87
C PHE A 102 5.80 -13.81 7.12
N GLY A 103 4.80 -13.04 6.67
CA GLY A 103 3.40 -13.38 6.87
C GLY A 103 2.45 -12.18 6.71
N PRO A 104 1.13 -12.41 6.82
CA PRO A 104 0.12 -11.37 6.61
C PRO A 104 0.16 -10.25 7.65
N SER A 105 0.73 -10.51 8.84
CA SER A 105 0.92 -9.49 9.89
C SER A 105 2.22 -8.71 9.73
N ASN A 106 3.01 -8.96 8.68
CA ASN A 106 4.26 -8.23 8.46
C ASN A 106 3.95 -6.77 8.03
N PRO A 107 4.37 -5.77 8.82
CA PRO A 107 4.03 -4.37 8.53
C PRO A 107 4.67 -3.88 7.23
N ILE A 108 5.86 -4.37 6.84
CA ILE A 108 6.50 -3.96 5.59
C ILE A 108 5.64 -4.38 4.40
N LEU A 109 5.12 -5.62 4.41
CA LEU A 109 4.26 -6.10 3.32
C LEU A 109 2.95 -5.32 3.23
N LEU A 110 2.35 -4.98 4.37
CA LEU A 110 1.16 -4.11 4.40
C LEU A 110 1.49 -2.71 3.85
N HIS A 111 2.61 -2.10 4.26
CA HIS A 111 3.03 -0.81 3.72
C HIS A 111 3.31 -0.87 2.23
N SER A 112 3.89 -1.96 1.71
CA SER A 112 4.08 -2.20 0.28
C SER A 112 2.74 -2.31 -0.45
N LEU A 113 1.74 -3.01 0.11
CA LEU A 113 0.39 -3.07 -0.43
C LEU A 113 -0.24 -1.67 -0.53
N LEU A 114 -0.26 -0.93 0.58
CA LEU A 114 -0.83 0.42 0.62
C LEU A 114 -0.09 1.37 -0.32
N SER A 115 1.24 1.25 -0.40
CA SER A 115 2.09 2.02 -1.31
C SER A 115 1.73 1.75 -2.78
N GLY A 116 1.64 0.48 -3.18
CA GLY A 116 1.25 0.09 -4.53
C GLY A 116 -0.13 0.63 -4.91
N LEU A 117 -1.10 0.53 -4.00
CA LEU A 117 -2.45 1.06 -4.19
C LEU A 117 -2.48 2.58 -4.31
N SER A 118 -1.71 3.29 -3.49
CA SER A 118 -1.56 4.75 -3.59
C SER A 118 -0.99 5.19 -4.94
N LEU A 119 0.01 4.47 -5.47
CA LEU A 119 0.54 4.72 -6.82
C LEU A 119 -0.53 4.47 -7.90
N LYS A 120 -1.18 3.30 -7.84
CA LYS A 120 -2.20 2.86 -8.80
C LYS A 120 -3.35 3.86 -8.90
N TYR A 121 -3.91 4.27 -7.77
CA TYR A 121 -5.04 5.19 -7.71
C TYR A 121 -4.63 6.67 -7.69
N SER A 122 -3.33 6.96 -7.83
CA SER A 122 -2.79 8.33 -7.78
C SER A 122 -3.18 9.09 -6.49
N LEU A 123 -3.31 8.38 -5.36
CA LEU A 123 -3.61 8.98 -4.05
C LEU A 123 -2.39 9.73 -3.51
N THR A 124 -1.21 9.12 -3.61
CA THR A 124 0.06 9.77 -3.26
C THR A 124 1.24 9.12 -3.97
N GLN A 125 2.34 9.87 -4.05
CA GLN A 125 3.60 9.44 -4.65
C GLN A 125 4.74 10.12 -3.89
N THR A 126 5.68 9.34 -3.36
CA THR A 126 6.84 9.86 -2.62
C THR A 126 8.11 9.12 -3.03
N SER A 127 9.26 9.77 -2.86
CA SER A 127 10.57 9.12 -3.06
C SER A 127 10.75 7.88 -2.19
N ALA A 128 10.19 7.85 -0.98
CA ALA A 128 10.25 6.70 -0.08
C ALA A 128 9.55 5.46 -0.67
N MET A 129 8.40 5.64 -1.32
CA MET A 129 7.65 4.55 -1.97
C MET A 129 8.44 3.93 -3.12
N TYR A 130 9.11 4.77 -3.92
CA TYR A 130 9.96 4.30 -5.01
C TYR A 130 11.26 3.66 -4.51
N SER A 131 11.89 4.25 -3.49
CA SER A 131 13.09 3.69 -2.85
C SER A 131 12.80 2.32 -2.21
N ALA A 132 11.60 2.09 -1.67
CA ALA A 132 11.22 0.77 -1.18
C ALA A 132 11.20 -0.29 -2.29
N ILE A 133 10.75 0.08 -3.49
CA ILE A 133 10.79 -0.80 -4.67
C ILE A 133 12.25 -1.07 -5.07
N GLU A 134 13.09 -0.03 -5.13
CA GLU A 134 14.51 -0.17 -5.45
C GLU A 134 15.21 -1.12 -4.49
N LYS A 135 15.01 -0.97 -3.18
CA LYS A 135 15.59 -1.86 -2.16
C LYS A 135 15.20 -3.33 -2.36
N GLY A 136 13.96 -3.61 -2.75
CA GLY A 136 13.53 -4.97 -3.07
C GLY A 136 14.05 -5.50 -4.43
N LEU A 137 14.48 -4.61 -5.32
CA LEU A 137 15.10 -4.95 -6.61
C LEU A 137 16.63 -4.99 -6.53
N GLU A 138 17.25 -4.45 -5.49
CA GLU A 138 18.70 -4.41 -5.40
C GLU A 138 19.25 -5.82 -5.12
N PRO A 139 20.26 -6.27 -5.89
CA PRO A 139 21.05 -7.39 -5.46
C PRO A 139 21.74 -6.98 -4.17
N THR A 140 21.34 -7.55 -3.02
CA THR A 140 22.03 -7.33 -1.75
C THR A 140 23.51 -7.64 -1.93
N ASP A 141 24.30 -6.58 -1.94
CA ASP A 141 25.74 -6.66 -2.07
C ASP A 141 26.30 -7.22 -0.77
N VAL A 142 27.34 -8.04 -0.91
CA VAL A 142 28.00 -8.76 0.19
C VAL A 142 28.62 -7.81 1.22
N GLU A 143 28.63 -6.50 0.94
CA GLU A 143 29.27 -5.47 1.77
C GLU A 143 28.45 -5.08 3.02
N HIS A 144 27.13 -5.34 3.09
CA HIS A 144 26.29 -5.02 4.26
C HIS A 144 25.42 -6.19 4.77
N PRO A 145 26.02 -7.33 5.15
CA PRO A 145 25.31 -8.59 5.38
C PRO A 145 24.40 -8.65 6.62
N LEU A 146 24.53 -7.72 7.58
CA LEU A 146 23.88 -7.84 8.90
C LEU A 146 22.46 -7.24 8.99
N LEU A 147 22.12 -6.27 8.14
CA LEU A 147 20.76 -5.69 8.08
C LEU A 147 19.90 -6.29 6.96
N ASP A 148 20.54 -6.87 5.95
CA ASP A 148 19.89 -7.29 4.71
C ASP A 148 19.40 -8.74 4.72
N ALA A 149 20.08 -9.65 5.44
CA ALA A 149 19.75 -11.08 5.37
C ALA A 149 18.44 -11.46 6.08
N LEU A 150 18.05 -10.72 7.13
CA LEU A 150 16.85 -11.03 7.92
C LEU A 150 15.54 -10.57 7.25
N ASN A 151 15.62 -9.65 6.28
CA ASN A 151 14.44 -9.10 5.60
C ASN A 151 14.48 -9.18 4.07
N ALA A 152 15.48 -9.82 3.46
CA ALA A 152 15.59 -9.90 1.99
C ALA A 152 14.33 -10.45 1.31
N GLU A 153 13.74 -11.52 1.86
CA GLU A 153 12.49 -12.09 1.35
C GLU A 153 11.34 -11.07 1.40
N VAL A 154 11.16 -10.42 2.55
CA VAL A 154 10.11 -9.42 2.77
C VAL A 154 10.29 -8.21 1.83
N LEU A 155 11.52 -7.75 1.61
CA LEU A 155 11.79 -6.63 0.72
C LEU A 155 11.51 -6.99 -0.75
N VAL A 156 11.99 -8.15 -1.21
CA VAL A 156 11.72 -8.63 -2.58
C VAL A 156 10.22 -8.79 -2.81
N VAL A 157 9.52 -9.42 -1.86
CA VAL A 157 8.06 -9.62 -1.96
C VAL A 157 7.31 -8.30 -1.89
N GLY A 158 7.73 -7.37 -1.03
CA GLY A 158 7.18 -6.02 -0.95
C GLY A 158 7.30 -5.27 -2.28
N ALA A 159 8.46 -5.35 -2.94
CA ALA A 159 8.62 -4.80 -4.29
C ALA A 159 7.71 -5.50 -5.31
N CYS A 160 7.58 -6.83 -5.25
CA CYS A 160 6.66 -7.58 -6.13
C CYS A 160 5.21 -7.12 -5.96
N ILE A 161 4.73 -6.90 -4.72
CA ILE A 161 3.40 -6.37 -4.43
C ILE A 161 3.20 -5.01 -5.12
N GLN A 162 4.15 -4.08 -4.93
CA GLN A 162 4.06 -2.74 -5.52
C GLN A 162 4.11 -2.77 -7.05
N LEU A 163 4.94 -3.63 -7.64
CA LEU A 163 5.07 -3.81 -9.09
C LEU A 163 3.82 -4.41 -9.70
N LEU A 164 3.24 -5.43 -9.08
CA LEU A 164 2.02 -6.05 -9.58
C LEU A 164 0.81 -5.11 -9.46
N LEU A 165 0.80 -4.19 -8.50
CA LEU A 165 -0.30 -3.22 -8.37
C LEU A 165 -0.14 -1.99 -9.26
N ALA A 166 1.10 -1.53 -9.48
CA ALA A 166 1.36 -0.23 -10.09
C ALA A 166 2.66 -0.17 -10.92
N GLY A 167 3.13 -1.30 -11.44
CA GLY A 167 4.39 -1.39 -12.20
C GLY A 167 4.41 -0.48 -13.43
N SER A 168 3.25 -0.23 -14.04
CA SER A 168 3.12 0.71 -15.16
C SER A 168 3.54 2.13 -14.82
N VAL A 169 3.39 2.53 -13.55
CA VAL A 169 3.81 3.86 -13.06
C VAL A 169 5.33 4.00 -13.11
N LEU A 170 6.10 2.94 -12.80
CA LEU A 170 7.57 2.96 -12.80
C LEU A 170 8.19 3.07 -14.19
N ALA A 171 7.51 2.55 -15.22
CA ALA A 171 7.95 2.69 -16.60
C ALA A 171 7.73 4.11 -17.17
N SER A 172 6.86 4.90 -16.52
CA SER A 172 6.42 6.21 -16.99
C SER A 172 7.33 7.36 -16.52
N GLU A 173 7.16 8.53 -17.13
CA GLU A 173 7.86 9.76 -16.70
C GLU A 173 7.51 10.18 -15.27
N ARG A 174 6.36 9.74 -14.73
CA ARG A 174 5.92 10.07 -13.37
C ARG A 174 6.87 9.56 -12.29
N ALA A 175 7.65 8.52 -12.57
CA ALA A 175 8.65 7.99 -11.67
C ALA A 175 9.92 8.87 -11.58
N GLY A 176 10.11 9.84 -12.48
CA GLY A 176 11.25 10.74 -12.46
C GLY A 176 12.59 10.01 -12.46
N THR A 177 13.46 10.30 -11.48
CA THR A 177 14.78 9.65 -11.33
C THR A 177 14.69 8.19 -10.89
N TYR A 178 13.54 7.75 -10.39
CA TYR A 178 13.27 6.36 -9.99
C TYR A 178 12.80 5.50 -11.16
N ARG A 179 12.63 6.08 -12.35
CA ARG A 179 12.23 5.34 -13.54
C ARG A 179 13.18 4.16 -13.77
N ARG A 180 12.59 3.00 -14.07
CA ARG A 180 13.32 1.79 -14.44
C ARG A 180 12.72 1.21 -15.71
N THR A 181 13.57 0.62 -16.54
CA THR A 181 13.08 -0.13 -17.70
C THR A 181 12.58 -1.48 -17.23
N ALA A 182 11.60 -2.03 -17.95
CA ALA A 182 11.00 -3.32 -17.61
C ALA A 182 12.04 -4.46 -17.65
N GLU A 183 13.04 -4.35 -18.53
CA GLU A 183 14.14 -5.32 -18.66
C GLU A 183 15.03 -5.34 -17.42
N VAL A 184 15.34 -4.17 -16.84
CA VAL A 184 16.14 -4.06 -15.61
C VAL A 184 15.37 -4.65 -14.43
N VAL A 185 14.08 -4.34 -14.31
CA VAL A 185 13.21 -4.91 -13.26
C VAL A 185 13.16 -6.42 -13.39
N ALA A 186 12.88 -6.95 -14.59
CA ALA A 186 12.81 -8.39 -14.84
C ALA A 186 14.13 -9.10 -14.52
N LYS A 187 15.27 -8.51 -14.90
CA LYS A 187 16.60 -9.05 -14.57
C LYS A 187 16.80 -9.16 -13.07
N ASN A 188 16.56 -8.08 -12.32
CA ASN A 188 16.79 -8.05 -10.89
C ASN A 188 15.88 -9.01 -10.10
N LEU A 189 14.62 -9.17 -10.53
CA LEU A 189 13.71 -10.14 -9.96
C LEU A 189 14.17 -11.59 -10.23
N ARG A 190 14.64 -11.88 -11.46
CA ARG A 190 15.23 -13.20 -11.79
C ARG A 190 16.48 -13.47 -10.97
N ASP A 191 17.38 -12.50 -10.81
CA ASP A 191 18.58 -12.64 -9.99
C ASP A 191 18.19 -12.97 -8.53
N SER A 192 17.14 -12.33 -8.00
CA SER A 192 16.62 -12.61 -6.65
C SER A 192 16.02 -14.02 -6.53
N ARG A 193 15.29 -14.48 -7.56
CA ARG A 193 14.75 -15.83 -7.65
C ARG A 193 15.87 -16.88 -7.70
N ASP A 194 16.84 -16.69 -8.59
CA ASP A 194 17.92 -17.64 -8.84
C ASP A 194 18.89 -17.72 -7.64
N ALA A 195 19.01 -16.64 -6.87
CA ALA A 195 19.71 -16.61 -5.59
C ALA A 195 18.92 -17.25 -4.43
N GLY A 196 17.67 -17.70 -4.64
CA GLY A 196 16.84 -18.34 -3.62
C GLY A 196 16.45 -17.40 -2.47
N ARG A 197 16.31 -16.10 -2.72
CA ARG A 197 16.00 -15.10 -1.68
C ARG A 197 14.58 -15.20 -1.14
N VAL A 198 13.66 -15.68 -1.96
CA VAL A 198 12.25 -15.91 -1.58
C VAL A 198 12.06 -17.41 -1.41
N LYS A 199 11.59 -17.82 -0.23
CA LYS A 199 11.53 -19.22 0.19
C LYS A 199 10.09 -19.72 0.29
N ASP A 200 9.17 -18.85 0.69
CA ASP A 200 7.76 -19.19 0.76
C ASP A 200 7.19 -19.51 -0.64
N ALA A 201 6.43 -20.59 -0.76
CA ALA A 201 5.98 -21.09 -2.05
C ALA A 201 4.99 -20.13 -2.75
N GLN A 202 4.12 -19.46 -1.98
CA GLN A 202 3.19 -18.48 -2.54
C GLN A 202 3.93 -17.19 -2.92
N ALA A 203 4.90 -16.78 -2.11
CA ALA A 203 5.79 -15.67 -2.41
C ALA A 203 6.62 -15.91 -3.69
N VAL A 204 7.12 -17.13 -3.91
CA VAL A 204 7.80 -17.51 -5.16
C VAL A 204 6.85 -17.40 -6.35
N ASN A 205 5.59 -17.81 -6.20
CA ASN A 205 4.59 -17.67 -7.26
C ASN A 205 4.36 -16.19 -7.62
N VAL A 206 4.21 -15.33 -6.60
CA VAL A 206 4.05 -13.88 -6.78
C VAL A 206 5.29 -13.24 -7.40
N LEU A 207 6.50 -13.67 -7.02
CA LEU A 207 7.75 -13.26 -7.67
C LEU A 207 7.75 -13.61 -9.16
N ASN A 208 7.33 -14.82 -9.53
CA ASN A 208 7.24 -15.23 -10.93
C ASN A 208 6.22 -14.40 -11.73
N LEU A 209 5.08 -14.07 -11.13
CA LEU A 209 4.09 -13.17 -11.75
C LEU A 209 4.67 -11.76 -11.96
N ALA A 210 5.42 -11.23 -11.00
CA ALA A 210 6.08 -9.93 -11.15
C ALA A 210 7.17 -9.96 -12.24
N ILE A 211 7.89 -11.07 -12.39
CA ILE A 211 8.83 -11.29 -13.50
C ILE A 211 8.09 -11.26 -14.84
N GLU A 212 6.99 -12.01 -15.00
CA GLU A 212 6.19 -12.03 -16.23
C GLU A 212 5.62 -10.64 -16.57
N HIS A 213 5.12 -9.93 -15.55
CA HIS A 213 4.64 -8.56 -15.71
C HIS A 213 5.75 -7.63 -16.22
N ALA A 214 6.97 -7.76 -15.70
CA ALA A 214 8.11 -6.99 -16.17
C ALA A 214 8.55 -7.42 -17.59
N GLU A 215 8.60 -8.71 -17.91
CA GLU A 215 8.97 -9.23 -19.23
C GLU A 215 8.00 -8.80 -20.34
N THR A 216 6.74 -8.57 -19.98
CA THR A 216 5.72 -8.04 -20.91
C THR A 216 5.71 -6.52 -21.03
N GLY A 217 6.62 -5.82 -20.34
CA GLY A 217 6.80 -4.37 -20.40
C GLY A 217 6.10 -3.57 -19.29
N MET A 218 5.74 -4.21 -18.17
CA MET A 218 5.02 -3.60 -17.03
C MET A 218 3.73 -2.88 -17.44
N ARG A 219 2.96 -3.50 -18.35
CA ARG A 219 1.74 -2.88 -18.88
C ARG A 219 0.61 -2.89 -17.86
N LYS A 220 -0.28 -1.90 -17.95
CA LYS A 220 -1.37 -1.72 -16.98
C LYS A 220 -2.35 -2.90 -17.00
N GLU A 221 -2.60 -3.50 -18.16
CA GLU A 221 -3.48 -4.66 -18.31
C GLU A 221 -3.03 -5.91 -17.54
N ASN A 222 -1.76 -5.95 -17.13
CA ASN A 222 -1.17 -7.06 -16.39
C ASN A 222 -1.08 -6.78 -14.87
N GLU A 223 -1.59 -5.65 -14.40
CA GLU A 223 -1.66 -5.34 -12.97
C GLU A 223 -2.67 -6.27 -12.24
N ARG A 224 -2.38 -6.60 -10.97
CA ARG A 224 -3.06 -7.63 -10.17
C ARG A 224 -3.61 -7.07 -8.87
N ASP A 225 -4.91 -6.83 -8.84
CA ASP A 225 -5.65 -6.32 -7.68
C ASP A 225 -5.76 -7.35 -6.54
N ASP A 226 -5.54 -8.62 -6.88
CA ASP A 226 -5.67 -9.79 -6.00
C ASP A 226 -4.35 -10.23 -5.36
N VAL A 227 -3.26 -9.47 -5.53
CA VAL A 227 -1.89 -9.88 -5.11
C VAL A 227 -1.80 -10.31 -3.64
N TRP A 228 -2.54 -9.66 -2.74
CA TRP A 228 -2.55 -10.05 -1.33
C TRP A 228 -3.16 -11.44 -1.09
N ASN A 229 -4.23 -11.77 -1.82
CA ASN A 229 -4.88 -13.08 -1.75
C ASN A 229 -4.04 -14.18 -2.38
N LEU A 230 -3.21 -13.84 -3.38
CA LEU A 230 -2.23 -14.75 -3.96
C LEU A 230 -1.13 -15.11 -2.95
N LEU A 231 -0.65 -14.12 -2.17
CA LEU A 231 0.35 -14.34 -1.12
C LEU A 231 -0.21 -15.11 0.08
N PHE A 232 -1.38 -14.71 0.57
CA PHE A 232 -1.93 -15.19 1.83
C PHE A 232 -3.33 -15.74 1.61
N GLN A 233 -3.39 -16.96 1.07
CA GLN A 233 -4.66 -17.67 0.92
C GLN A 233 -5.31 -17.85 2.29
N LYS A 234 -6.60 -17.48 2.41
CA LYS A 234 -7.38 -17.85 3.59
C LYS A 234 -7.54 -19.36 3.57
N THR A 235 -6.82 -20.08 4.42
CA THR A 235 -7.15 -21.48 4.72
C THR A 235 -8.58 -21.51 5.20
N SER A 236 -9.45 -22.08 4.36
CA SER A 236 -10.89 -22.23 4.61
C SER A 236 -11.16 -23.27 5.67
#